data_AF-A0A2K3JND3-F1
#
_entry.id   AF-A0A2K3JND3-F1
#
_cell.length_a   1.000
_cell.length_b   1.000
_cell.length_c   1.000
_cell.angle_alpha   90.00
_cell.angle_beta   90.00
_cell.angle_gamma   90.00
#
_symmetry.space_group_name_H-M   'P 1'
#
loop_
_entity.id
_entity.type
_entity.pdbx_description
1 polymer ?
#
loop_
_entity_poly.entity_id
_entity_poly.type
_entity_poly.pdbx_seq_one_letter_code
_entity_poly.pdbx_strand_id
1 'polypeptide(L)'
;IGVAEKTFPMGGGIAGSSQRVVARHMVSLVFKNIWSSPAPSKVITFSWKLLHDRLPSKCNLHRRGVVQNVNNQQCVWCVDNLESGTHLLLHCNFAKTVWMEARNEKIFNNLSKAPKEVVEEIKGMPWRWSVHRLKITPCLLYEWQRELGYCFGR
;
A
#
# COMPACT_ATOMS: atom_id res chain seq x y z
N ILE A 1 -3.66 11.25 53.60
CA ILE A 1 -3.33 10.25 52.55
C ILE A 1 -2.74 11.05 51.40
N GLY A 2 -1.41 10.99 51.21
CA GLY A 2 -0.68 11.67 50.13
C GLY A 2 -1.02 11.09 48.74
N VAL A 3 -0.49 11.57 47.62
CA VAL A 3 0.83 12.17 47.36
C VAL A 3 0.78 12.97 46.04
N ALA A 4 1.37 14.17 46.09
CA ALA A 4 2.14 14.94 45.10
C ALA A 4 1.68 15.15 43.63
N GLU A 5 1.63 16.44 43.28
CA GLU A 5 1.98 17.00 41.98
C GLU A 5 3.29 16.42 41.42
N LYS A 6 3.29 16.06 40.13
CA LYS A 6 4.45 16.23 39.25
C LYS A 6 3.98 16.74 37.89
N THR A 7 4.20 18.04 37.70
CA THR A 7 4.45 18.72 36.45
C THR A 7 5.23 17.85 35.46
N PHE A 8 4.66 17.54 34.30
CA PHE A 8 5.44 17.07 33.15
C PHE A 8 6.03 18.28 32.42
N PRO A 9 7.34 18.29 32.15
CA PRO A 9 8.02 19.42 31.56
C PRO A 9 7.66 19.52 30.08
N MET A 10 7.17 20.69 29.67
CA MET A 10 7.30 21.17 28.28
C MET A 10 8.79 21.44 28.02
N GLY A 11 9.56 20.36 27.89
CA GLY A 11 10.93 20.40 27.40
C GLY A 11 10.92 20.77 25.93
N GLY A 12 11.52 21.92 25.62
CA GLY A 12 11.68 22.43 24.27
C GLY A 12 12.34 21.41 23.35
N GLY A 13 11.65 21.10 22.25
CA GLY A 13 12.18 20.40 21.09
C GLY A 13 11.83 21.19 19.85
N ILE A 14 12.77 22.00 19.37
CA ILE A 14 12.67 22.83 18.16
C ILE A 14 12.77 21.90 16.93
N ALA A 15 11.83 20.96 16.74
CA ALA A 15 11.74 20.12 15.54
C ALA A 15 10.70 20.69 14.54
N GLY A 16 10.60 22.02 14.48
CA GLY A 16 9.37 22.71 14.07
C GLY A 16 9.23 23.11 12.60
N SER A 17 10.32 23.38 11.88
CA SER A 17 10.24 24.09 10.59
C SER A 17 11.10 23.46 9.49
N SER A 18 12.35 23.11 9.79
CA SER A 18 13.30 22.61 8.77
C SER A 18 12.88 21.26 8.16
N GLN A 19 12.48 20.27 8.96
CA GLN A 19 12.03 18.96 8.45
C GLN A 19 10.72 19.02 7.64
N ARG A 20 9.80 19.92 7.98
CA ARG A 20 8.56 20.11 7.20
C ARG A 20 8.83 20.82 5.87
N VAL A 21 9.76 21.79 5.83
CA VAL A 21 10.13 22.50 4.60
C VAL A 21 10.87 21.56 3.65
N VAL A 22 11.84 20.78 4.13
CA VAL A 22 12.59 19.81 3.32
C VAL A 22 11.65 18.75 2.72
N ALA A 23 10.73 18.20 3.53
CA ALA A 23 9.75 17.23 3.05
C ALA A 23 8.84 17.82 1.93
N ARG A 24 8.38 19.07 2.09
CA ARG A 24 7.57 19.75 1.05
C ARG A 24 8.37 20.01 -0.23
N HIS A 25 9.66 20.35 -0.10
CA HIS A 25 10.52 20.63 -1.25
C HIS A 25 10.87 19.37 -2.03
N MET A 26 11.19 18.26 -1.34
CA MET A 26 11.42 16.96 -1.97
C MET A 26 10.17 16.46 -2.70
N VAL A 27 9.00 16.56 -2.06
CA VAL A 27 7.73 16.15 -2.67
C VAL A 27 7.44 16.96 -3.94
N SER A 28 7.67 18.28 -3.93
CA SER A 28 7.52 19.15 -5.11
C SER A 28 8.46 18.74 -6.26
N LEU A 29 9.72 18.39 -5.95
CA LEU A 29 10.69 17.95 -6.94
C LEU A 29 10.29 16.61 -7.58
N VAL A 30 9.82 15.67 -6.77
CA VAL A 30 9.30 14.37 -7.26
C VAL A 30 8.09 14.59 -8.17
N PHE A 31 7.15 15.47 -7.79
CA PHE A 31 5.98 15.77 -8.62
C PHE A 31 6.32 16.43 -9.95
N LYS A 32 7.36 17.25 -10.00
CA LYS A 32 7.84 17.87 -11.26
C LYS A 32 8.48 16.84 -12.19
N ASN A 33 9.25 15.92 -11.63
CA ASN A 33 10.07 14.99 -12.41
C ASN A 33 9.37 13.68 -12.77
N ILE A 34 8.22 13.37 -12.17
CA ILE A 34 7.52 12.10 -12.38
C ILE A 34 7.13 11.88 -13.85
N TRP A 35 6.79 12.96 -14.56
CA TRP A 35 6.38 12.93 -15.96
C TRP A 35 7.57 12.74 -16.92
N SER A 36 8.79 13.01 -16.46
CA SER A 36 10.02 12.80 -17.22
C SER A 36 10.55 11.36 -17.11
N SER A 37 9.85 10.49 -16.36
CA SER A 37 10.24 9.09 -16.19
C SER A 37 10.06 8.31 -17.50
N PRO A 38 10.98 7.37 -17.83
CA PRO A 38 10.83 6.47 -18.98
C PRO A 38 9.75 5.38 -18.74
N ALA A 39 9.08 5.39 -17.58
CA ALA A 39 8.04 4.43 -17.26
C ALA A 39 6.79 4.60 -18.16
N PRO A 40 6.03 3.52 -18.42
CA PRO A 40 4.76 3.63 -19.14
C PRO A 40 3.80 4.63 -18.47
N SER A 41 3.01 5.35 -19.26
CA SER A 41 2.10 6.42 -18.76
C SER A 41 1.12 5.94 -17.68
N LYS A 42 0.70 4.67 -17.75
CA LYS A 42 -0.15 4.04 -16.72
C LYS A 42 0.55 3.99 -15.36
N VAL A 43 1.86 3.68 -15.33
CA VAL A 43 2.67 3.63 -14.12
C VAL A 43 2.89 5.04 -13.57
N ILE A 44 3.22 6.01 -14.43
CA ILE A 44 3.37 7.42 -14.05
C ILE A 44 2.08 7.95 -13.42
N THR A 45 0.94 7.72 -14.07
CA THR A 45 -0.38 8.15 -13.56
C THR A 45 -0.73 7.48 -12.24
N PHE A 46 -0.44 6.19 -12.09
CA PHE A 46 -0.64 5.46 -10.84
C PHE A 46 0.21 6.04 -9.71
N SER A 47 1.50 6.26 -9.96
CA SER A 47 2.42 6.85 -8.99
C SER A 47 2.01 8.28 -8.60
N TRP A 48 1.54 9.09 -9.56
CA TRP A 48 0.98 10.41 -9.27
C TRP A 48 -0.24 10.33 -8.35
N LYS A 49 -1.18 9.41 -8.64
CA LYS A 49 -2.35 9.17 -7.77
C LYS A 49 -1.94 8.70 -6.37
N LEU A 50 -0.93 7.84 -6.27
CA LEU A 50 -0.38 7.37 -5.00
C LEU A 50 0.19 8.52 -4.18
N LEU A 51 1.04 9.36 -4.78
CA LEU A 51 1.67 10.50 -4.10
C LEU A 51 0.64 11.54 -3.61
N HIS A 52 -0.48 11.68 -4.33
CA HIS A 52 -1.58 12.55 -3.92
C HIS A 52 -2.58 11.89 -2.95
N ASP A 53 -2.31 10.67 -2.47
CA ASP A 53 -3.24 9.89 -1.62
C ASP A 53 -4.64 9.78 -2.25
N ARG A 54 -4.69 9.54 -3.57
CA ARG A 54 -5.93 9.45 -4.36
C ARG A 54 -6.32 8.03 -4.73
N LEU A 55 -5.57 7.03 -4.29
CA LEU A 55 -5.92 5.63 -4.49
C LEU A 55 -7.15 5.24 -3.67
N PRO A 56 -7.99 4.30 -4.17
CA PRO A 56 -9.18 3.84 -3.46
C PRO A 56 -8.83 2.86 -2.34
N SER A 57 -8.01 3.27 -1.37
CA SER A 57 -7.74 2.48 -0.16
C SER A 57 -8.87 2.63 0.85
N LYS A 58 -9.05 1.68 1.78
CA LYS A 58 -10.10 1.79 2.82
C LYS A 58 -10.04 3.10 3.59
N CYS A 59 -8.86 3.58 3.96
CA CYS A 59 -8.72 4.89 4.62
C CYS A 59 -9.24 6.05 3.75
N ASN A 60 -9.00 6.03 2.45
CA ASN A 60 -9.46 7.09 1.54
C ASN A 60 -10.96 6.99 1.24
N LEU A 61 -11.49 5.77 1.14
CA LEU A 61 -12.93 5.54 0.98
C LEU A 61 -13.69 5.98 2.23
N HIS A 62 -13.14 5.69 3.42
CA HIS A 62 -13.69 6.17 4.69
C HIS A 62 -13.67 7.70 4.78
N ARG A 63 -12.53 8.34 4.45
CA ARG A 63 -12.39 9.81 4.43
C ARG A 63 -13.39 10.49 3.49
N ARG A 64 -13.78 9.82 2.40
CA ARG A 64 -14.78 10.31 1.43
C ARG A 64 -16.22 9.98 1.79
N GLY A 65 -16.47 9.30 2.91
CA GLY A 65 -17.81 8.89 3.33
C GLY A 65 -18.42 7.75 2.52
N VAL A 66 -17.64 7.07 1.67
CA VAL A 66 -18.11 5.93 0.86
C VAL A 66 -18.26 4.68 1.71
N VAL A 67 -17.35 4.46 2.68
CA VAL A 67 -17.39 3.35 3.63
C VAL A 67 -17.56 3.92 5.05
N GLN A 68 -18.65 3.54 5.71
CA GLN A 68 -19.01 4.08 7.03
C GLN A 68 -18.49 3.24 8.21
N ASN A 69 -18.04 2.00 7.96
CA ASN A 69 -17.55 1.13 9.01
C ASN A 69 -16.14 1.53 9.46
N VAL A 70 -16.06 2.33 10.52
CA VAL A 70 -14.81 2.84 11.10
C VAL A 70 -13.87 1.70 11.53
N ASN A 71 -14.43 0.56 11.94
CA ASN A 71 -13.69 -0.59 12.46
C ASN A 71 -13.08 -1.47 11.35
N ASN A 72 -13.42 -1.24 10.07
CA ASN A 72 -12.93 -2.04 8.94
C ASN A 72 -12.00 -1.24 8.02
N GLN A 73 -11.04 -0.51 8.59
CA GLN A 73 -10.01 0.22 7.84
C GLN A 73 -8.66 -0.51 7.81
N GLN A 74 -8.55 -1.67 8.46
CA GLN A 74 -7.34 -2.46 8.49
C GLN A 74 -7.02 -3.04 7.10
N CYS A 75 -5.73 -3.11 6.81
CA CYS A 75 -5.15 -3.70 5.62
C CYS A 75 -5.49 -5.18 5.56
N VAL A 76 -6.05 -5.62 4.43
CA VAL A 76 -6.47 -7.02 4.23
C VAL A 76 -5.28 -8.00 4.27
N TRP A 77 -4.09 -7.54 3.91
CA TRP A 77 -2.92 -8.41 3.74
C TRP A 77 -2.15 -8.68 5.03
N CYS A 78 -1.95 -7.64 5.86
CA CYS A 78 -1.21 -7.75 7.11
C CYS A 78 -2.10 -7.77 8.34
N VAL A 79 -3.34 -7.26 8.27
CA VAL A 79 -4.31 -7.13 9.38
C VAL A 79 -3.87 -6.21 10.53
N ASP A 80 -2.57 -5.91 10.65
CA ASP A 80 -2.01 -5.14 11.77
C ASP A 80 -2.14 -3.62 11.63
N ASN A 81 -2.22 -3.10 10.40
CA ASN A 81 -2.12 -1.66 10.10
C ASN A 81 -3.28 -1.16 9.26
N LEU A 82 -3.54 0.15 9.33
CA LEU A 82 -4.54 0.81 8.48
C LEU A 82 -4.16 0.76 6.99
N GLU A 83 -5.17 0.59 6.15
CA GLU A 83 -5.00 0.48 4.70
C GLU A 83 -4.91 1.86 4.04
N SER A 84 -3.69 2.37 3.97
CA SER A 84 -3.33 3.52 3.13
C SER A 84 -2.65 3.07 1.83
N GLY A 85 -2.63 3.93 0.81
CA GLY A 85 -1.90 3.63 -0.43
C GLY A 85 -0.40 3.40 -0.21
N THR A 86 0.23 4.18 0.67
CA THR A 86 1.64 4.02 1.05
C THR A 86 1.87 2.73 1.84
N HIS A 87 0.96 2.38 2.75
CA HIS A 87 1.05 1.12 3.46
C HIS A 87 0.94 -0.06 2.50
N LEU A 88 -0.10 -0.11 1.67
CA LEU A 88 -0.35 -1.19 0.71
C LEU A 88 0.85 -1.49 -0.20
N LEU A 89 1.60 -0.46 -0.62
CA LEU A 89 2.67 -0.63 -1.59
C LEU A 89 4.06 -0.69 -0.98
N LEU A 90 4.33 0.03 0.10
CA LEU A 90 5.70 0.25 0.61
C LEU A 90 5.92 -0.33 2.02
N HIS A 91 4.92 -0.26 2.89
CA HIS A 91 5.10 -0.61 4.30
C HIS A 91 4.50 -1.95 4.70
N CYS A 92 3.54 -2.47 3.93
CA CYS A 92 2.91 -3.75 4.18
C CYS A 92 3.93 -4.88 4.09
N ASN A 93 3.96 -5.74 5.11
CA ASN A 93 4.87 -6.88 5.18
C ASN A 93 4.66 -7.81 3.98
N PHE A 94 3.41 -8.06 3.60
CA PHE A 94 3.09 -8.84 2.40
C PHE A 94 3.68 -8.22 1.14
N ALA A 95 3.43 -6.93 0.90
CA ALA A 95 3.95 -6.23 -0.28
C ALA A 95 5.48 -6.26 -0.34
N LYS A 96 6.17 -6.05 0.79
CA LYS A 96 7.63 -6.17 0.87
C LYS A 96 8.12 -7.54 0.43
N THR A 97 7.46 -8.62 0.86
CA THR A 97 7.79 -9.98 0.43
C THR A 97 7.68 -10.11 -1.09
N VAL A 98 6.57 -9.66 -1.69
CA VAL A 98 6.38 -9.67 -3.16
C VAL A 98 7.50 -8.94 -3.88
N TRP A 99 7.86 -7.73 -3.43
CA TRP A 99 8.93 -6.94 -4.04
C TRP A 99 10.30 -7.61 -3.92
N MET A 100 10.59 -8.22 -2.77
CA MET A 100 11.85 -8.94 -2.55
C MET A 100 11.94 -10.18 -3.43
N GLU A 101 10.88 -10.98 -3.52
CA GLU A 101 10.83 -12.16 -4.38
C GLU A 101 11.03 -11.77 -5.85
N ALA A 102 10.26 -10.81 -6.36
CA ALA A 102 10.38 -10.35 -7.74
C ALA A 102 11.77 -9.76 -8.05
N ARG A 103 12.38 -9.03 -7.10
CA ARG A 103 13.75 -8.53 -7.23
C ARG A 103 14.76 -9.68 -7.26
N ASN A 104 14.63 -10.63 -6.33
CA ASN A 104 15.55 -11.76 -6.19
C ASN A 104 15.51 -12.66 -7.42
N GLU A 105 14.32 -12.92 -7.99
CA GLU A 105 14.20 -13.66 -9.26
C GLU A 105 14.99 -12.99 -10.40
N LYS A 106 14.90 -11.67 -10.52
CA LYS A 106 15.62 -10.94 -11.55
C LYS A 106 17.14 -10.96 -11.33
N ILE A 107 17.58 -10.83 -10.08
CA ILE A 107 19.01 -10.76 -9.73
C ILE A 107 19.68 -12.13 -9.80
N PHE A 108 19.08 -13.15 -9.21
CA PHE A 108 19.72 -14.46 -9.05
C PHE A 108 19.41 -15.43 -10.19
N ASN A 109 18.25 -15.28 -10.84
CA ASN A 109 17.83 -16.20 -11.92
C ASN A 109 17.93 -15.57 -13.32
N ASN A 110 18.50 -14.35 -13.45
CA ASN A 110 18.58 -13.59 -14.70
C ASN A 110 17.24 -13.50 -15.46
N LEU A 111 16.14 -13.52 -14.72
CA LEU A 111 14.82 -13.70 -15.29
C LEU A 111 14.32 -12.37 -15.86
N SER A 112 14.29 -12.27 -17.19
CA SER A 112 13.70 -11.13 -17.90
C SER A 112 12.29 -11.49 -18.36
N LYS A 113 11.32 -11.37 -17.45
CA LYS A 113 9.90 -11.53 -17.77
C LYS A 113 9.37 -10.33 -18.54
N ALA A 114 8.56 -10.58 -19.57
CA ALA A 114 7.79 -9.51 -20.19
C ALA A 114 6.85 -8.89 -19.14
N PRO A 115 6.53 -7.58 -19.18
CA PRO A 115 5.65 -6.94 -18.19
C PRO A 115 4.31 -7.66 -18.01
N LYS A 116 3.81 -8.30 -19.06
CA LYS A 116 2.58 -9.10 -19.03
C LYS A 116 2.71 -10.32 -18.11
N GLU A 117 3.81 -11.04 -18.15
CA GLU A 117 4.07 -12.22 -17.31
C GLU A 117 4.18 -11.83 -15.84
N VAL A 118 4.89 -10.74 -15.55
CA VAL A 118 5.00 -10.20 -14.19
C VAL A 118 3.62 -9.82 -13.64
N VAL A 119 2.77 -9.20 -14.45
CA VAL A 119 1.42 -8.82 -14.03
C VAL A 119 0.56 -10.05 -13.71
N GLU A 120 0.66 -11.13 -14.51
CA GLU A 120 -0.11 -12.35 -14.24
C GLU A 120 0.36 -13.05 -12.95
N GLU A 121 1.65 -13.06 -12.68
CA GLU A 121 2.20 -13.60 -11.43
C GLU A 121 1.80 -12.76 -10.21
N ILE A 122 1.89 -11.43 -10.31
CA ILE A 122 1.41 -10.51 -9.27
C ILE A 122 -0.09 -10.69 -9.04
N LYS A 123 -0.90 -11.00 -10.06
CA LYS A 123 -2.33 -11.31 -9.87
C LYS A 123 -2.54 -12.65 -9.18
N GLY A 124 -1.69 -13.65 -9.48
CA GLY A 124 -1.75 -14.99 -8.90
C GLY A 124 -1.36 -15.04 -7.42
N MET A 125 -0.47 -14.15 -6.97
CA MET A 125 0.02 -14.14 -5.59
C MET A 125 -1.07 -13.81 -4.53
N PRO A 126 -1.87 -12.73 -4.68
CA PRO A 126 -3.06 -12.45 -3.89
C PRO A 126 -4.06 -13.60 -3.87
N TRP A 127 -4.27 -14.24 -5.02
CA TRP A 127 -5.16 -15.39 -5.14
C TRP A 127 -4.64 -16.58 -4.34
N ARG A 128 -3.38 -16.99 -4.52
CA ARG A 128 -2.74 -18.07 -3.74
C ARG A 128 -2.80 -17.79 -2.24
N TRP A 129 -2.48 -16.56 -1.85
CA TRP A 129 -2.58 -16.12 -0.46
C TRP A 129 -4.02 -16.26 0.06
N SER A 130 -5.02 -15.86 -0.73
CA SER A 130 -6.43 -15.94 -0.35
C SER A 130 -6.89 -17.38 -0.16
N VAL A 131 -6.53 -18.29 -1.07
CA VAL A 131 -6.83 -19.72 -0.99
C VAL A 131 -6.25 -20.36 0.28
N HIS A 132 -5.05 -19.93 0.70
CA HIS A 132 -4.39 -20.50 1.88
C HIS A 132 -4.81 -19.88 3.21
N ARG A 133 -5.28 -18.62 3.23
CA ARG A 133 -5.50 -17.88 4.49
C ARG A 133 -6.93 -17.41 4.72
N LEU A 134 -7.70 -17.21 3.67
CA LEU A 134 -9.11 -16.85 3.80
C LEU A 134 -9.89 -18.17 3.82
N LYS A 135 -10.73 -18.38 4.84
CA LYS A 135 -11.68 -19.51 4.92
C LYS A 135 -12.86 -19.31 3.95
N ILE A 136 -12.55 -18.87 2.73
CA ILE A 136 -13.52 -18.71 1.64
C ILE A 136 -13.56 -20.02 0.84
N THR A 137 -14.73 -20.36 0.33
CA THR A 137 -14.92 -21.48 -0.59
C THR A 137 -13.92 -21.35 -1.76
N PRO A 138 -13.23 -22.44 -2.21
CA PRO A 138 -12.12 -22.31 -3.14
C PRO A 138 -12.52 -21.55 -4.40
N CYS A 139 -12.06 -20.30 -4.52
CA CYS A 139 -12.28 -19.51 -5.72
C CYS A 139 -11.26 -19.92 -6.78
N LEU A 140 -11.71 -20.14 -8.01
CA LEU A 140 -10.79 -20.44 -9.10
C LEU A 140 -10.07 -19.16 -9.53
N LEU A 141 -8.81 -19.27 -9.99
CA LEU A 141 -8.01 -18.10 -10.40
C LEU A 141 -8.73 -17.25 -11.47
N TYR A 142 -9.48 -17.89 -12.37
CA TYR A 142 -10.27 -17.19 -13.38
C TYR A 142 -11.41 -16.35 -12.76
N GLU A 143 -12.03 -16.82 -11.68
CA GLU A 143 -13.10 -16.10 -10.96
C GLU A 143 -12.52 -14.89 -10.24
N TRP A 144 -11.36 -15.08 -9.60
CA TRP A 144 -10.59 -14.03 -8.94
C TRP A 144 -10.17 -12.90 -9.90
N GLN A 145 -9.73 -13.27 -11.11
CA GLN A 145 -9.32 -12.30 -12.13
C GLN A 145 -10.49 -11.57 -12.79
N ARG A 146 -11.69 -12.17 -12.80
CA ARG A 146 -12.87 -11.62 -13.46
C ARG A 146 -13.57 -10.58 -12.58
N GLU A 147 -13.98 -10.95 -11.37
CA GLU A 147 -14.64 -10.05 -10.41
C GLU A 147 -14.51 -10.62 -8.99
N LEU A 148 -13.87 -9.86 -8.08
CA LEU A 148 -13.65 -10.29 -6.69
C LEU A 148 -14.95 -10.64 -5.95
N GLY A 149 -16.08 -10.04 -6.33
CA GLY A 149 -17.39 -10.29 -5.73
C GLY A 149 -17.85 -11.75 -5.82
N TYR A 150 -17.48 -12.49 -6.87
CA TYR A 150 -17.83 -13.92 -6.99
C TYR A 150 -17.13 -14.80 -5.96
N CYS A 151 -15.96 -14.38 -5.47
CA CYS A 151 -15.17 -15.11 -4.48
C CYS A 151 -15.64 -14.85 -3.04
N PHE A 152 -16.19 -13.66 -2.78
CA PHE A 152 -16.64 -13.24 -1.44
C PHE A 152 -18.15 -13.40 -1.21
N GLY A 153 -18.92 -13.72 -2.26
CA GLY A 153 -20.38 -13.89 -2.19
C GLY A 153 -20.87 -15.34 -2.05
N ARG A 154 -19.99 -16.31 -1.79
CA ARG A 154 -20.33 -17.73 -1.56
C ARG A 154 -20.18 -18.15 -0.12
#